data_AF-A0A843F346-F1
#
_entry.id   AF-A0A843F346-F1
#
_cell.length_a   1.000
_cell.length_b   1.000
_cell.length_c   1.000
_cell.angle_alpha   90.00
_cell.angle_beta   90.00
_cell.angle_gamma   90.00
#
_symmetry.space_group_name_H-M   'P 1'
#
loop_
_entity.id
_entity.type
_entity.pdbx_description
1 polymer ?
#
loop_
_entity_poly.entity_id
_entity_poly.type
_entity_poly.pdbx_seq_one_letter_code
_entity_poly.pdbx_strand_id
1 'polypeptide(L)'
;MTKNCPKCGKQVPDDAKFCMDCGYAFNDSGNGPSILSNGKIFLIIIAVVVILGLIVIGMTGNGNNANTNAPVEDASQVDLTITGVGGYDSGDAKKSYTLYTEAIFNKVPDDLKGYNVKTTYYDSNGTKIGHETEKLDNIYYDSEYSLMFGYYTTYKLPDPDHVTVEIIKDGKTVDNFTEDIDTNQIEYLN
;
A
#
# COMPACT_ATOMS: atom_id res chain seq x y z
N MET A 1 18.14 -27.78 4.02
CA MET A 1 17.08 -28.50 3.28
C MET A 1 16.22 -27.45 2.59
N THR A 2 15.64 -27.76 1.43
CA THR A 2 14.87 -26.81 0.61
C THR A 2 13.56 -27.45 0.14
N LYS A 3 12.52 -26.63 0.05
CA LYS A 3 11.18 -26.99 -0.43
C LYS A 3 10.86 -26.17 -1.67
N ASN A 4 9.97 -26.68 -2.52
CA ASN A 4 9.47 -25.91 -3.64
C ASN A 4 8.23 -25.13 -3.21
N CYS A 5 8.16 -23.86 -3.60
CA CYS A 5 6.95 -23.07 -3.41
C CYS A 5 5.80 -23.66 -4.23
N PRO A 6 4.62 -23.94 -3.64
CA PRO A 6 3.48 -24.50 -4.37
C PRO A 6 2.85 -23.48 -5.34
N LYS A 7 3.08 -22.17 -5.13
CA LYS A 7 2.51 -21.11 -5.96
C LYS A 7 3.32 -20.87 -7.24
N CYS A 8 4.65 -20.83 -7.15
CA CYS A 8 5.51 -20.46 -8.29
C CYS A 8 6.55 -21.53 -8.68
N GLY A 9 6.68 -22.61 -7.90
CA GLY A 9 7.60 -23.71 -8.18
C GLY A 9 9.07 -23.46 -7.83
N LYS A 10 9.45 -22.25 -7.38
CA LYS A 10 10.85 -21.95 -7.02
C LYS A 10 11.29 -22.65 -5.74
N GLN A 11 12.57 -22.99 -5.68
CA GLN A 11 13.18 -23.53 -4.46
C GLN A 11 13.36 -22.43 -3.42
N VAL A 12 12.89 -22.72 -2.21
CA VAL A 12 13.02 -21.87 -1.04
C VAL A 12 13.59 -22.67 0.14
N PRO A 13 14.25 -22.01 1.10
CA PRO A 13 14.67 -22.66 2.34
C PRO A 13 13.49 -23.32 3.07
N ASP A 14 13.71 -24.46 3.72
CA ASP A 14 12.65 -25.19 4.42
C ASP A 14 12.01 -24.39 5.57
N ASP A 15 12.81 -23.57 6.24
CA ASP A 15 12.43 -22.67 7.33
C ASP A 15 11.85 -21.33 6.85
N ALA A 16 11.81 -21.10 5.53
CA ALA A 16 11.23 -19.88 4.97
C ALA A 16 9.74 -19.79 5.33
N LYS A 17 9.38 -18.68 5.99
CA LYS A 17 7.99 -18.31 6.30
C LYS A 17 7.24 -17.78 5.08
N PHE A 18 7.97 -17.22 4.09
CA PHE A 18 7.42 -16.66 2.86
C PHE A 18 8.32 -16.99 1.66
N CYS A 19 7.75 -17.00 0.45
CA CYS A 19 8.52 -17.18 -0.79
C CYS A 19 9.08 -15.83 -1.25
N MET A 20 10.41 -15.71 -1.29
CA MET A 20 11.12 -14.48 -1.67
C MET A 20 10.87 -14.08 -3.13
N ASP A 21 10.39 -14.99 -3.98
CA ASP A 21 10.12 -14.71 -5.40
C ASP A 21 8.67 -14.32 -5.71
N CYS A 22 7.69 -14.72 -4.88
CA CYS A 22 6.27 -14.51 -5.20
C CYS A 22 5.38 -14.14 -4.01
N GLY A 23 5.96 -13.97 -2.83
CA GLY A 23 5.26 -13.56 -1.60
C GLY A 23 4.39 -14.64 -0.94
N TYR A 24 4.39 -15.89 -1.41
CA TYR A 24 3.55 -16.96 -0.82
C TYR A 24 3.96 -17.29 0.63
N ALA A 25 3.04 -17.20 1.59
CA ALA A 25 3.25 -17.55 3.00
C ALA A 25 3.13 -19.07 3.24
N PHE A 26 4.11 -19.67 3.93
CA PHE A 26 4.15 -21.10 4.22
C PHE A 26 3.49 -21.48 5.57
N ASN A 27 2.95 -20.50 6.30
CA ASN A 27 2.39 -20.68 7.64
C ASN A 27 0.87 -20.51 7.67
N ASP A 28 0.14 -21.35 6.93
CA ASP A 28 -1.30 -21.51 7.14
C ASP A 28 -1.56 -22.81 7.91
N SER A 29 -1.16 -22.83 9.18
CA SER A 29 -1.89 -23.64 10.16
C SER A 29 -3.09 -22.81 10.62
N GLY A 30 -4.23 -23.11 10.01
CA GLY A 30 -5.48 -22.39 10.23
C GLY A 30 -5.83 -22.25 11.70
N ASN A 31 -6.00 -21.00 12.12
CA ASN A 31 -6.80 -20.56 13.26
C ASN A 31 -7.36 -19.17 12.96
N GLY A 32 -8.17 -19.06 11.89
CA GLY A 32 -9.21 -18.04 11.88
C GLY A 32 -10.22 -18.38 12.98
N PRO A 33 -10.86 -17.41 13.66
CA PRO A 33 -11.89 -17.71 14.63
C PRO A 33 -13.02 -18.47 13.93
N SER A 34 -13.20 -19.73 14.30
CA SER A 34 -14.32 -20.56 13.88
C SER A 34 -15.62 -20.05 14.53
N ILE A 35 -16.22 -19.01 13.91
CA ILE A 35 -17.55 -18.47 14.27
C ILE A 35 -18.65 -19.29 13.59
N LEU A 36 -18.58 -20.62 13.67
CA LEU A 36 -19.60 -21.51 13.09
C LEU A 36 -19.96 -22.58 14.11
N SER A 37 -20.87 -22.23 15.02
CA SER A 37 -21.78 -23.21 15.60
C SER A 37 -23.22 -22.70 15.49
N ASN A 38 -24.08 -23.59 14.98
CA ASN A 38 -25.54 -23.50 14.85
C ASN A 38 -26.12 -22.73 13.65
N GLY A 39 -26.14 -23.42 12.50
CA GLY A 39 -26.67 -22.99 11.18
C GLY A 39 -28.17 -22.68 11.05
N LYS A 40 -28.89 -22.40 12.14
CA LYS A 40 -30.27 -21.86 12.07
C LYS A 40 -30.34 -20.36 12.33
N ILE A 41 -29.48 -19.81 13.19
CA ILE A 41 -29.46 -18.39 13.51
C ILE A 41 -28.77 -17.58 12.41
N PHE A 42 -27.75 -18.18 11.77
CA PHE A 42 -26.98 -17.55 10.69
C PHE A 42 -27.83 -17.25 9.43
N LEU A 43 -28.74 -18.16 9.06
CA LEU A 43 -29.65 -17.96 7.93
C LEU A 43 -30.62 -16.80 8.18
N ILE A 44 -31.05 -16.58 9.42
CA ILE A 44 -31.96 -15.49 9.78
C ILE A 44 -31.24 -14.15 9.71
N ILE A 45 -30.00 -14.06 10.22
CA ILE A 45 -29.22 -12.82 10.18
C ILE A 45 -28.85 -12.47 8.73
N ILE A 46 -28.44 -13.44 7.92
CA ILE A 46 -28.19 -13.22 6.48
C ILE A 46 -29.46 -12.78 5.76
N ALA A 47 -30.61 -13.44 6.01
CA ALA A 47 -31.87 -13.05 5.39
C ALA A 47 -32.27 -11.61 5.76
N VAL A 48 -32.10 -11.20 7.02
CA VAL A 48 -32.43 -9.83 7.46
C VAL A 48 -31.49 -8.78 6.83
N VAL A 49 -30.18 -9.07 6.74
CA VAL A 49 -29.21 -8.16 6.09
C VAL A 49 -29.45 -8.06 4.59
N VAL A 50 -29.76 -9.17 3.92
CA VAL A 50 -30.11 -9.19 2.49
C VAL A 50 -31.42 -8.44 2.24
N ILE A 51 -32.44 -8.61 3.10
CA ILE A 51 -33.72 -7.88 2.97
C ILE A 51 -33.51 -6.38 3.17
N LEU A 52 -32.73 -5.95 4.16
CA LEU A 52 -32.44 -4.53 4.37
C LEU A 52 -31.60 -3.93 3.23
N GLY A 53 -30.65 -4.69 2.68
CA GLY A 53 -29.87 -4.28 1.51
C GLY A 53 -30.71 -4.17 0.23
N LEU A 54 -31.64 -5.10 -0.01
CA LEU A 54 -32.52 -5.09 -1.18
C LEU A 54 -33.53 -3.92 -1.15
N ILE A 55 -33.96 -3.49 0.04
CA ILE A 55 -34.84 -2.31 0.19
C ILE A 55 -34.11 -1.02 -0.25
N VAL A 56 -32.79 -0.93 -0.07
CA VAL A 56 -31.98 0.22 -0.54
C VAL A 56 -31.80 0.19 -2.07
N ILE A 57 -31.74 -0.99 -2.69
CA ILE A 57 -31.53 -1.16 -4.14
C ILE A 57 -32.85 -1.02 -4.92
N GLY A 58 -34.01 -1.22 -4.30
CA GLY A 58 -35.33 -1.20 -4.95
C GLY A 58 -35.86 0.17 -5.40
N MET A 59 -35.09 1.26 -5.27
CA MET A 59 -35.50 2.60 -5.75
C MET A 59 -34.79 3.07 -7.03
N THR A 60 -33.89 2.30 -7.63
CA THR A 60 -33.27 2.65 -8.92
C THR A 60 -33.82 1.78 -10.04
N GLY A 61 -34.49 2.45 -10.99
CA GLY A 61 -35.33 1.85 -12.01
C GLY A 61 -34.61 1.11 -13.14
N ASN A 62 -35.37 0.14 -13.66
CA ASN A 62 -35.47 -0.39 -15.03
C ASN A 62 -34.57 0.23 -16.12
N GLY A 63 -33.66 -0.59 -16.66
CA GLY A 63 -32.92 -0.31 -17.89
C GLY A 63 -32.26 -1.59 -18.42
N ASN A 64 -32.98 -2.36 -19.24
CA ASN A 64 -32.41 -3.46 -20.01
C ASN A 64 -31.62 -2.89 -21.19
N ASN A 65 -30.30 -3.10 -21.19
CA ASN A 65 -29.50 -3.21 -22.42
C ASN A 65 -28.28 -4.05 -22.11
N ALA A 66 -28.29 -5.30 -22.57
CA ALA A 66 -27.10 -6.12 -22.64
C ALA A 66 -26.19 -5.55 -23.74
N ASN A 67 -25.16 -4.80 -23.32
CA ASN A 67 -23.98 -4.56 -24.13
C ASN A 67 -22.82 -5.28 -23.43
N THR A 68 -22.32 -6.33 -24.07
CA THR A 68 -21.12 -7.06 -23.66
C THR A 68 -19.89 -6.20 -23.92
N ASN A 69 -19.55 -5.37 -22.93
CA ASN A 69 -18.18 -4.99 -22.63
C ASN A 69 -18.08 -5.11 -21.11
N ALA A 70 -17.35 -6.13 -20.65
CA ALA A 70 -16.95 -6.20 -19.25
C ALA A 70 -16.31 -4.84 -18.88
N PRO A 71 -16.61 -4.26 -17.71
CA PRO A 71 -15.92 -3.06 -17.29
C PRO A 71 -14.43 -3.39 -17.26
N VAL A 72 -13.65 -2.71 -18.10
CA VAL A 72 -12.24 -2.47 -17.78
C VAL A 72 -12.30 -1.84 -16.39
N GLU A 73 -11.68 -2.47 -15.39
CA GLU A 73 -11.62 -1.95 -14.03
C GLU A 73 -10.88 -0.62 -14.04
N ASP A 74 -11.63 0.44 -14.30
CA ASP A 74 -11.21 1.82 -14.37
C ASP A 74 -10.31 2.12 -13.18
N ALA A 75 -9.05 2.46 -13.48
CA ALA A 75 -7.99 2.66 -12.52
C ALA A 75 -8.17 3.99 -11.77
N SER A 76 -9.32 4.12 -11.11
CA SER A 76 -9.71 5.24 -10.28
C SER A 76 -9.03 5.24 -8.91
N GLN A 77 -8.24 4.20 -8.62
CA GLN A 77 -7.50 4.02 -7.38
C GLN A 77 -6.03 3.74 -7.66
N VAL A 78 -5.15 4.36 -6.88
CA VAL A 78 -3.72 4.01 -6.84
C VAL A 78 -3.55 2.98 -5.74
N ASP A 79 -2.89 1.86 -6.05
CA ASP A 79 -2.48 0.86 -5.06
C ASP A 79 -0.95 0.84 -5.03
N LEU A 80 -0.37 0.95 -3.84
CA LEU A 80 1.07 0.89 -3.63
C LEU A 80 1.44 0.10 -2.39
N THR A 81 2.62 -0.50 -2.41
CA THR A 81 3.24 -1.17 -1.27
C THR A 81 4.54 -0.49 -0.94
N ILE A 82 4.64 0.08 0.26
CA ILE A 82 5.89 0.66 0.77
C ILE A 82 6.84 -0.49 1.10
N THR A 83 8.03 -0.49 0.50
CA THR A 83 9.03 -1.55 0.67
C THR A 83 10.14 -1.15 1.64
N GLY A 84 10.26 0.14 1.94
CA GLY A 84 11.26 0.64 2.87
C GLY A 84 11.30 2.16 2.94
N VAL A 85 12.07 2.65 3.91
CA VAL A 85 12.49 4.05 4.02
C VAL A 85 13.99 4.05 4.24
N GLY A 86 14.71 4.79 3.41
CA GLY A 86 16.15 4.93 3.52
C GLY A 86 16.56 6.38 3.73
N GLY A 87 17.87 6.58 3.91
CA GLY A 87 18.43 7.90 4.03
C GLY A 87 19.94 7.94 3.87
N TYR A 88 20.49 9.15 3.71
CA TYR A 88 21.93 9.41 3.62
C TYR A 88 22.26 10.79 4.17
N ASP A 89 23.49 11.01 4.62
CA ASP A 89 24.01 12.33 4.98
C ASP A 89 24.93 12.96 3.92
N SER A 90 25.08 14.28 4.00
CA SER A 90 26.11 15.00 3.24
C SER A 90 27.47 14.88 3.93
N GLY A 91 28.47 14.39 3.22
CA GLY A 91 29.88 14.36 3.67
C GLY A 91 30.54 15.74 3.80
N ASP A 92 29.75 16.83 3.79
CA ASP A 92 30.21 18.21 3.82
C ASP A 92 30.22 18.80 5.24
N ALA A 93 30.84 19.98 5.38
CA ALA A 93 30.93 20.70 6.66
C ALA A 93 29.57 21.03 7.30
N LYS A 94 28.47 21.00 6.53
CA LYS A 94 27.10 21.08 7.02
C LYS A 94 26.41 19.76 6.74
N LYS A 95 26.44 18.86 7.73
CA LYS A 95 25.69 17.59 7.70
C LYS A 95 24.21 17.85 7.45
N SER A 96 23.65 17.21 6.44
CA SER A 96 22.22 17.17 6.13
C SER A 96 21.79 15.73 5.95
N TYR A 97 20.63 15.34 6.43
CA TYR A 97 20.07 13.99 6.35
C TYR A 97 18.89 14.00 5.39
N THR A 98 18.85 13.06 4.45
CA THR A 98 17.74 12.91 3.50
C THR A 98 16.97 11.63 3.83
N LEU A 99 15.64 11.71 3.85
CA LEU A 99 14.74 10.55 3.90
C LEU A 99 14.10 10.35 2.53
N TYR A 100 13.85 9.10 2.15
CA TYR A 100 13.06 8.75 0.96
C TYR A 100 12.24 7.50 1.22
N THR A 101 11.15 7.35 0.48
CA THR A 101 10.27 6.18 0.54
C THR A 101 10.45 5.34 -0.71
N GLU A 102 10.58 4.03 -0.50
CA GLU A 102 10.57 3.05 -1.58
C GLU A 102 9.18 2.42 -1.66
N ALA A 103 8.57 2.39 -2.84
CA ALA A 103 7.31 1.68 -3.03
C ALA A 103 7.15 1.05 -4.41
N ILE A 104 6.41 -0.06 -4.45
CA ILE A 104 5.92 -0.68 -5.67
C ILE A 104 4.51 -0.15 -5.94
N PHE A 105 4.30 0.45 -7.11
CA PHE A 105 2.96 0.87 -7.54
C PHE A 105 2.26 -0.30 -8.23
N ASN A 106 1.39 -0.98 -7.50
CA ASN A 106 0.69 -2.18 -7.94
C ASN A 106 -0.39 -1.88 -9.00
N LYS A 107 -1.04 -0.72 -8.89
CA LYS A 107 -2.08 -0.25 -9.82
C LYS A 107 -2.05 1.28 -9.88
N VAL A 108 -2.12 1.83 -11.09
CA VAL A 108 -2.21 3.28 -11.32
C VAL A 108 -3.23 3.62 -12.42
N PRO A 109 -3.85 4.82 -12.40
CA PRO A 109 -4.68 5.32 -13.48
C PRO A 109 -3.98 5.38 -14.84
N ASP A 110 -4.72 5.16 -15.93
CA ASP A 110 -4.22 5.37 -17.30
C ASP A 110 -3.89 6.85 -17.56
N ASP A 111 -4.66 7.77 -16.96
CA ASP A 111 -4.41 9.22 -16.99
C ASP A 111 -3.95 9.72 -15.61
N LEU A 112 -2.66 9.99 -15.50
CA LEU A 112 -2.04 10.50 -14.28
C LEU A 112 -2.22 12.02 -14.10
N LYS A 113 -2.84 12.73 -15.05
CA LYS A 113 -2.97 14.18 -14.99
C LYS A 113 -3.72 14.62 -13.74
N GLY A 114 -3.11 15.50 -12.96
CA GLY A 114 -3.71 16.05 -11.74
C GLY A 114 -3.60 15.16 -10.51
N TYR A 115 -2.94 14.00 -10.62
CA TYR A 115 -2.52 13.19 -9.47
C TYR A 115 -1.19 13.71 -8.91
N ASN A 116 -1.14 13.87 -7.59
CA ASN A 116 0.06 14.18 -6.83
C ASN A 116 0.22 13.12 -5.73
N VAL A 117 1.45 12.89 -5.34
CA VAL A 117 1.85 12.03 -4.24
C VAL A 117 2.46 12.92 -3.17
N LYS A 118 1.88 12.92 -1.98
CA LYS A 118 2.43 13.63 -0.83
C LYS A 118 2.97 12.62 0.18
N THR A 119 4.27 12.64 0.38
CA THR A 119 4.96 11.78 1.35
C THR A 119 5.23 12.59 2.60
N THR A 120 4.79 12.11 3.76
CA THR A 120 4.97 12.80 5.05
C THR A 120 5.60 11.86 6.07
N TYR A 121 6.70 12.29 6.68
CA TYR A 121 7.41 11.55 7.71
C TYR A 121 7.03 12.06 9.11
N TYR A 122 6.83 11.14 10.04
CA TYR A 122 6.43 11.43 11.40
C TYR A 122 7.41 10.81 12.40
N ASP A 123 7.53 11.43 13.57
CA ASP A 123 8.17 10.82 14.73
C ASP A 123 7.19 9.94 15.52
N SER A 124 7.70 9.24 16.54
CA SER A 124 6.90 8.34 17.40
C SER A 124 5.81 9.02 18.23
N ASN A 125 5.82 10.36 18.31
CA ASN A 125 4.75 11.14 18.93
C ASN A 125 3.68 11.57 17.91
N GLY A 126 3.82 11.18 16.64
CA GLY A 126 2.97 11.64 15.55
C GLY A 126 3.25 13.08 15.11
N THR A 127 4.39 13.66 15.51
CA THR A 127 4.78 15.00 15.08
C THR A 127 5.37 14.92 13.68
N LYS A 128 4.92 15.80 12.78
CA LYS A 128 5.46 15.88 11.42
C LYS A 128 6.93 16.31 11.47
N ILE A 129 7.81 15.45 10.95
CA ILE A 129 9.22 15.77 10.70
C ILE A 129 9.31 16.62 9.43
N GLY A 130 8.71 16.13 8.35
CA GLY A 130 8.83 16.71 7.02
C GLY A 130 7.82 16.14 6.05
N HIS A 131 7.72 16.76 4.88
CA HIS A 131 6.94 16.22 3.76
C HIS A 131 7.49 16.73 2.44
N GLU A 132 7.21 15.97 1.39
CA GLU A 132 7.46 16.34 0.00
C GLU A 132 6.20 16.06 -0.82
N THR A 133 5.98 16.81 -1.90
CA THR A 133 4.81 16.61 -2.78
C THR A 133 5.23 16.71 -4.22
N GLU A 134 5.04 15.61 -4.94
CA GLU A 134 5.50 15.46 -6.31
C GLU A 134 4.32 14.97 -7.17
N LYS A 135 4.41 15.16 -8.48
CA LYS A 135 3.38 14.62 -9.37
C LYS A 135 3.56 13.13 -9.56
N LEU A 136 2.46 12.39 -9.63
CA LEU A 136 2.53 10.94 -9.82
C LEU A 136 3.18 10.55 -11.16
N ASP A 137 2.98 11.36 -12.21
CA ASP A 137 3.61 11.15 -13.53
C ASP A 137 5.14 11.32 -13.55
N ASN A 138 5.70 12.04 -12.57
CA ASN A 138 7.15 12.17 -12.40
C ASN A 138 7.77 10.99 -11.64
N ILE A 139 6.97 10.32 -10.79
CA ILE A 139 7.41 9.18 -9.99
C ILE A 139 7.25 7.89 -10.80
N TYR A 140 6.04 7.66 -11.31
CA TYR A 140 5.68 6.45 -12.03
C TYR A 140 6.02 6.57 -13.52
N TYR A 141 7.12 5.93 -13.94
CA TYR A 141 7.49 5.79 -15.34
C TYR A 141 7.63 4.30 -15.67
N ASP A 142 6.54 3.68 -16.15
CA ASP A 142 6.49 2.32 -16.74
C ASP A 142 7.52 1.33 -16.12
N SER A 143 7.50 1.23 -14.79
CA SER A 143 8.51 0.51 -14.01
C SER A 143 7.88 -0.72 -13.39
N GLU A 144 8.42 -1.89 -13.69
CA GLU A 144 8.11 -3.15 -12.99
C GLU A 144 8.78 -3.24 -11.60
N TYR A 145 9.50 -2.20 -11.16
CA TYR A 145 10.34 -2.19 -9.97
C TYR A 145 9.86 -1.20 -8.90
N SER A 146 10.39 -1.37 -7.68
CA SER A 146 10.22 -0.40 -6.60
C SER A 146 10.81 0.96 -6.99
N LEU A 147 10.08 2.02 -6.69
CA LEU A 147 10.41 3.41 -7.01
C LEU A 147 10.71 4.18 -5.73
N MET A 148 11.72 5.05 -5.79
CA MET A 148 12.13 5.91 -4.69
C MET A 148 11.59 7.33 -4.91
N PHE A 149 10.90 7.89 -3.92
CA PHE A 149 10.30 9.23 -3.99
C PHE A 149 10.14 9.85 -2.60
N GLY A 150 9.65 11.08 -2.54
CA GLY A 150 9.39 11.76 -1.27
C GLY A 150 10.66 12.27 -0.58
N TYR A 151 11.69 12.61 -1.36
CA TYR A 151 12.99 13.01 -0.85
C TYR A 151 12.90 14.25 0.05
N TYR A 152 13.07 14.06 1.36
CA TYR A 152 13.02 15.15 2.34
C TYR A 152 14.37 15.33 3.05
N THR A 153 14.98 16.51 2.90
CA THR A 153 16.27 16.83 3.53
C THR A 153 16.11 17.74 4.76
N THR A 154 16.78 17.38 5.85
CA THR A 154 16.85 18.15 7.10
C THR A 154 18.30 18.31 7.58
N TYR A 155 18.59 19.36 8.34
CA TYR A 155 19.91 19.58 8.97
C TYR A 155 19.98 19.10 10.43
N LYS A 156 18.85 18.64 10.97
CA LYS A 156 18.77 17.98 12.26
C LYS A 156 18.59 16.49 12.01
N LEU A 157 19.34 15.65 12.72
CA LEU A 157 19.20 14.19 12.66
C LEU A 157 17.73 13.81 12.88
N PRO A 158 17.05 13.21 11.89
CA PRO A 158 15.66 12.80 12.02
C PRO A 158 15.57 11.48 12.80
N ASP A 159 14.46 11.29 13.50
CA ASP A 159 14.09 10.06 14.20
C ASP A 159 12.70 9.62 13.72
N PRO A 160 12.62 9.11 12.47
CA PRO A 160 11.34 8.79 11.86
C PRO A 160 10.79 7.46 12.40
N ASP A 161 9.48 7.42 12.62
CA ASP A 161 8.76 6.26 13.18
C ASP A 161 7.82 5.64 12.15
N HIS A 162 7.07 6.46 11.41
CA HIS A 162 6.23 6.01 10.32
C HIS A 162 6.18 7.06 9.20
N VAL A 163 5.81 6.59 8.01
CA VAL A 163 5.58 7.44 6.84
C VAL A 163 4.13 7.29 6.38
N THR A 164 3.54 8.39 5.94
CA THR A 164 2.25 8.40 5.24
C THR A 164 2.43 8.92 3.82
N VAL A 165 1.95 8.14 2.85
CA VAL A 165 1.86 8.52 1.44
C VAL A 165 0.40 8.79 1.10
N GLU A 166 0.08 10.03 0.77
CA GLU A 166 -1.25 10.46 0.33
C GLU A 166 -1.29 10.61 -1.20
N ILE A 167 -2.29 10.00 -1.83
CA ILE A 167 -2.58 10.19 -3.25
C ILE A 167 -3.63 11.28 -3.36
N ILE A 168 -3.32 12.34 -4.09
CA ILE A 168 -4.12 13.56 -4.17
C ILE A 168 -4.53 13.78 -5.62
N LYS A 169 -5.84 13.80 -5.88
CA LYS A 169 -6.41 14.13 -7.19
C LYS A 169 -7.08 15.49 -7.12
N ASP A 170 -6.61 16.43 -7.93
CA ASP A 170 -7.19 17.78 -8.05
C ASP A 170 -7.37 18.49 -6.69
N GLY A 171 -6.41 18.28 -5.78
CA GLY A 171 -6.38 18.90 -4.45
C GLY A 171 -7.10 18.12 -3.35
N LYS A 172 -7.72 16.98 -3.64
CA LYS A 172 -8.38 16.11 -2.66
C LYS A 172 -7.62 14.80 -2.48
N THR A 173 -7.34 14.42 -1.23
CA THR A 173 -6.81 13.08 -0.91
C THR A 173 -7.84 12.03 -1.30
N VAL A 174 -7.43 11.10 -2.18
CA VAL A 174 -8.25 9.99 -2.68
C VAL A 174 -7.83 8.65 -2.08
N ASP A 175 -6.55 8.48 -1.76
CA ASP A 175 -6.02 7.31 -1.03
C ASP A 175 -4.93 7.76 -0.05
N ASN A 176 -4.67 6.94 0.97
CA ASN A 176 -3.55 7.11 1.89
C ASN A 176 -2.99 5.75 2.33
N PHE A 177 -1.68 5.69 2.50
CA PHE A 177 -0.94 4.51 2.89
C PHE A 177 0.00 4.89 4.02
N THR A 178 0.03 4.10 5.09
CA THR A 178 0.93 4.33 6.22
C THR A 178 1.72 3.07 6.50
N GLU A 179 3.03 3.21 6.67
CA GLU A 179 3.93 2.12 7.00
C GLU A 179 4.88 2.55 8.11
N ASP A 180 5.14 1.63 9.04
CA ASP A 180 6.14 1.80 10.10
C ASP A 180 7.54 1.73 9.50
N ILE A 181 8.46 2.53 10.03
CA ILE A 181 9.84 2.63 9.53
C ILE A 181 10.74 1.77 10.40
N ASP A 182 11.38 0.76 9.80
CA ASP A 182 12.49 0.05 10.42
C ASP A 182 13.75 0.93 10.38
N THR A 183 13.96 1.70 11.45
CA THR A 183 15.09 2.63 11.56
C THR A 183 16.46 1.96 11.48
N ASN A 184 16.54 0.63 11.67
CA ASN A 184 17.79 -0.12 11.49
C ASN A 184 18.21 -0.23 10.03
N GLN A 185 17.29 0.00 9.09
CA GLN A 185 17.58 -0.01 7.64
C GLN A 185 17.96 1.38 7.10
N ILE A 186 17.96 2.41 7.96
CA ILE A 186 18.41 3.74 7.56
C ILE A 186 19.92 3.87 7.83
N GLU A 187 20.70 3.89 6.76
CA GLU A 187 22.15 4.11 6.83
C GLU A 187 22.49 5.60 6.90
N TYR A 188 22.51 6.17 8.11
CA TYR A 188 23.19 7.45 8.32
C TYR A 188 24.70 7.21 8.40
N LEU A 189 25.52 7.85 7.55
CA LEU A 189 26.97 7.78 7.66
C LEU A 189 27.36 8.55 8.94
N ASN A 190 27.93 7.81 9.89
CA ASN A 190 28.41 8.36 11.16
C ASN A 190 29.64 9.25 10.95
#